data_AF-A0A8T7BI95-F1
#
_entry.id   AF-A0A8T7BI95-F1
#
_cell.length_a   1.000
_cell.length_b   1.000
_cell.length_c   1.000
_cell.angle_alpha   90.00
_cell.angle_beta   90.00
_cell.angle_gamma   90.00
#
_symmetry.space_group_name_H-M   'P 1'
#
loop_
_entity.id
_entity.type
_entity.pdbx_description
1 polymer ?
#
loop_
_entity_poly.entity_id
_entity_poly.type
_entity_poly.pdbx_seq_one_letter_code
_entity_poly.pdbx_strand_id
1 'polypeptide(L)'
;NLINSVALVEVHCPIHIIGFSAIPAVVIFFLVRMGAVIRIYWAGVMSALSVTAFAYLFMRLVESNDNPAHLIIWHAIPILVLCLVGMYAGKKTLRW
;
A
#
# COMPACT_ATOMS: atom_id res chain seq x y z
N ASN A 1 -17.39 13.64 -23.51
CA ASN A 1 -16.40 12.53 -23.43
C ASN A 1 -15.05 12.96 -22.83
N LEU A 2 -15.03 13.81 -21.80
CA LEU A 2 -13.81 14.14 -21.03
C LEU A 2 -13.72 13.30 -19.74
N ILE A 3 -14.87 12.95 -19.16
CA ILE A 3 -15.01 12.25 -17.88
C ILE A 3 -14.47 10.81 -17.97
N ASN A 4 -14.70 10.12 -19.10
CA ASN A 4 -14.19 8.76 -19.31
C ASN A 4 -12.67 8.74 -19.54
N SER A 5 -12.09 9.83 -20.06
CA SER A 5 -10.64 9.92 -20.32
C SER A 5 -9.86 10.22 -19.04
N VAL A 6 -10.41 11.04 -18.14
CA VAL A 6 -9.83 11.31 -16.81
C VAL A 6 -9.88 10.05 -15.95
N ALA A 7 -11.01 9.34 -15.94
CA ALA A 7 -11.15 8.10 -15.18
C ALA A 7 -10.20 6.98 -15.64
N LEU A 8 -9.89 6.91 -16.94
CA LEU A 8 -8.96 5.91 -17.49
C LEU A 8 -7.49 6.24 -17.22
N VAL A 9 -7.11 7.52 -17.18
CA VAL A 9 -5.76 7.95 -16.78
C VAL A 9 -5.55 7.73 -15.27
N GLU A 10 -6.56 7.96 -14.45
CA GLU A 10 -6.48 7.84 -12.99
C GLU A 10 -6.44 6.38 -12.48
N VAL A 11 -6.94 5.37 -13.22
CA VAL A 11 -6.87 3.96 -12.78
C VAL A 11 -5.52 3.27 -13.04
N HIS A 12 -4.66 3.84 -13.88
CA HIS A 12 -3.30 3.32 -14.06
C HIS A 12 -2.46 3.49 -12.78
N CYS A 13 -2.52 4.66 -12.15
CA CYS A 13 -1.76 4.96 -10.94
C CYS A 13 -2.01 3.97 -9.76
N PRO A 14 -3.26 3.68 -9.34
CA PRO A 14 -3.53 2.75 -8.25
C PRO A 14 -3.16 1.31 -8.59
N ILE A 15 -3.29 0.88 -9.86
CA ILE A 15 -2.87 -0.47 -10.28
C ILE A 15 -1.37 -0.65 -10.12
N HIS A 16 -0.57 0.35 -10.51
CA HIS A 16 0.88 0.33 -10.32
C HIS A 16 1.24 0.31 -8.84
N ILE A 17 0.56 1.10 -8.01
CA ILE A 17 0.75 1.10 -6.55
C ILE A 17 0.46 -0.29 -5.96
N ILE A 18 -0.63 -0.94 -6.36
CA ILE A 18 -0.97 -2.29 -5.91
C ILE A 18 0.10 -3.30 -6.35
N GLY A 19 0.53 -3.24 -7.61
CA GLY A 19 1.57 -4.12 -8.15
C GLY A 19 2.91 -3.98 -7.41
N PHE A 20 3.38 -2.74 -7.19
CA PHE A 20 4.64 -2.49 -6.51
C PHE A 20 4.58 -2.73 -5.00
N SER A 21 3.41 -2.53 -4.36
CA SER A 21 3.23 -2.80 -2.93
C SER A 21 3.00 -4.28 -2.62
N ALA A 22 2.51 -5.07 -3.57
CA ALA A 22 2.27 -6.50 -3.37
C ALA A 22 3.55 -7.26 -3.03
N ILE A 23 4.67 -6.97 -3.71
CA ILE A 23 5.96 -7.62 -3.48
C ILE A 23 6.46 -7.41 -2.03
N PRO A 24 6.68 -6.17 -1.55
CA PRO A 24 7.13 -5.94 -0.18
C PRO A 24 6.08 -6.39 0.85
N ALA A 25 4.78 -6.30 0.55
CA ALA A 25 3.74 -6.79 1.45
C ALA A 25 3.81 -8.30 1.67
N VAL A 26 3.98 -9.09 0.60
CA VAL A 26 4.12 -10.55 0.69
C VAL A 26 5.39 -10.93 1.44
N VAL A 27 6.52 -10.28 1.13
CA VAL A 27 7.80 -10.53 1.80
C VAL A 27 7.69 -10.26 3.30
N ILE A 28 7.17 -9.09 3.69
CA ILE A 28 7.02 -8.72 5.10
C ILE A 28 6.03 -9.66 5.79
N PHE A 29 4.94 -10.05 5.14
CA PHE A 29 3.97 -11.00 5.70
C PHE A 29 4.63 -12.35 6.04
N PHE A 30 5.47 -12.89 5.15
CA PHE A 30 6.21 -14.12 5.42
C PHE A 30 7.23 -13.96 6.54
N LEU A 31 7.98 -12.86 6.58
CA LEU A 31 8.94 -12.57 7.65
C LEU A 31 8.26 -12.48 9.01
N VAL A 32 7.13 -11.78 9.09
CA VAL A 32 6.32 -11.64 10.31
C VAL A 32 5.77 -12.99 10.76
N ARG A 33 5.33 -13.84 9.82
CA ARG A 33 4.85 -15.19 10.12
C ARG A 33 5.95 -16.11 10.67
N MET A 34 7.19 -15.95 10.22
CA MET A 34 8.34 -16.76 10.67
C MET A 34 8.97 -16.23 11.96
N GLY A 35 8.91 -14.91 12.22
CA GLY A 35 9.68 -14.24 13.27
C GLY A 35 9.14 -14.34 14.71
N ALA A 36 8.06 -15.10 14.97
CA ALA A 36 7.46 -15.28 16.30
C ALA A 36 7.26 -13.96 17.08
N VAL A 37 6.53 -13.01 16.49
CA VAL A 37 6.50 -11.63 16.98
C VAL A 37 5.77 -11.48 18.31
N ILE A 38 6.47 -10.94 19.31
CA ILE A 38 5.98 -10.80 20.70
C ILE A 38 4.94 -9.65 20.82
N ARG A 39 5.04 -8.61 19.97
CA ARG A 39 4.18 -7.42 19.99
C ARG A 39 3.46 -7.23 18.65
N ILE A 40 2.30 -7.88 18.52
CA ILE A 40 1.50 -7.94 17.29
C ILE A 40 1.14 -6.56 16.71
N TYR A 41 0.63 -5.65 17.53
CA TYR A 41 0.20 -4.31 17.07
C TYR A 41 1.36 -3.50 16.50
N TRP A 42 2.52 -3.53 17.17
CA TRP A 42 3.72 -2.85 16.70
C TRP A 42 4.26 -3.46 15.42
N ALA A 43 4.25 -4.79 15.32
CA ALA A 43 4.64 -5.50 14.11
C ALA A 43 3.78 -5.11 12.90
N GLY A 44 2.46 -5.05 13.10
CA GLY A 44 1.51 -4.66 12.05
C GLY A 44 1.73 -3.21 11.59
N VAL A 45 1.87 -2.26 12.52
CA VAL A 45 2.12 -0.85 12.19
C VAL A 45 3.45 -0.67 11.46
N MET A 46 4.53 -1.31 11.93
CA MET A 46 5.85 -1.23 11.28
C MET A 46 5.84 -1.88 9.89
N SER A 47 5.09 -2.97 9.72
CA SER A 47 4.89 -3.62 8.42
C SER A 47 4.16 -2.69 7.46
N ALA A 48 3.05 -2.08 7.89
CA ALA A 48 2.27 -1.14 7.09
C ALA A 48 3.10 0.09 6.68
N LEU A 49 3.87 0.66 7.61
CA LEU A 49 4.78 1.78 7.33
C LEU A 49 5.86 1.40 6.32
N SER A 50 6.44 0.21 6.46
CA SER A 50 7.49 -0.27 5.55
C SER A 50 6.95 -0.45 4.13
N VAL A 51 5.82 -1.16 3.97
CA VAL A 51 5.16 -1.33 2.66
C VAL A 51 4.79 0.02 2.05
N THR A 52 4.25 0.94 2.84
CA THR A 52 3.88 2.29 2.40
C THR A 52 5.10 3.08 1.93
N ALA A 53 6.22 3.02 2.66
CA ALA A 53 7.46 3.69 2.28
C ALA A 53 8.01 3.14 0.95
N PHE A 54 8.01 1.81 0.76
CA PHE A 54 8.40 1.21 -0.50
C PHE A 54 7.47 1.62 -1.64
N ALA A 55 6.14 1.55 -1.43
CA ALA A 55 5.16 1.96 -2.42
C ALA A 55 5.37 3.43 -2.84
N TYR A 56 5.63 4.32 -1.89
CA TYR A 56 5.92 5.73 -2.16
C TYR A 56 7.20 5.92 -2.98
N LEU A 57 8.28 5.20 -2.65
CA LEU A 57 9.53 5.26 -3.42
C LEU A 57 9.32 4.82 -4.88
N PHE A 58 8.65 3.68 -5.10
CA PHE A 58 8.34 3.20 -6.45
C PHE A 58 7.39 4.13 -7.20
N MET A 59 6.43 4.71 -6.50
CA MET A 59 5.52 5.68 -7.09
C MET A 59 6.27 6.91 -7.59
N ARG A 60 7.24 7.41 -6.82
CA ARG A 60 8.07 8.55 -7.22
C ARG A 60 8.98 8.28 -8.43
N LEU A 61 9.26 7.01 -8.72
CA LEU A 61 10.01 6.58 -9.91
C LEU A 61 9.13 6.56 -11.18
N VAL A 62 7.81 6.44 -11.04
CA VAL A 62 6.87 6.26 -12.17
C VAL A 62 6.04 7.51 -12.43
N GLU A 63 5.66 8.24 -11.39
CA GLU A 63 4.79 9.42 -11.48
C GLU A 63 5.61 10.72 -11.49
N SER A 64 5.51 11.46 -12.59
CA SER A 64 6.14 12.78 -12.76
C SER A 64 5.26 13.96 -12.32
N ASN A 65 4.03 13.70 -11.88
CA ASN A 65 3.10 14.72 -11.41
C ASN A 65 3.35 15.07 -9.94
N ASP A 66 3.69 16.34 -9.68
CA ASP A 66 4.03 16.86 -8.35
C ASP A 66 2.88 17.59 -7.67
N ASN A 67 1.67 17.51 -8.22
CA ASN A 67 0.51 18.15 -7.60
C ASN A 67 0.15 17.49 -6.26
N PRO A 68 0.20 18.22 -5.13
CA PRO A 68 -0.04 17.65 -3.81
C PRO A 68 -1.48 17.14 -3.63
N ALA A 69 -2.46 17.75 -4.30
CA ALA A 69 -3.86 17.31 -4.21
C ALA A 69 -4.07 15.94 -4.88
N HIS A 70 -3.44 15.73 -6.04
CA HIS A 70 -3.45 14.45 -6.75
C HIS A 70 -2.80 13.36 -5.88
N LEU A 71 -1.67 13.68 -5.26
CA LEU A 71 -0.92 12.76 -4.41
C LEU A 71 -1.76 12.24 -3.22
N ILE A 72 -2.47 13.15 -2.55
CA ILE A 72 -3.26 12.81 -1.36
C ILE A 72 -4.49 11.97 -1.77
N ILE A 73 -5.24 12.44 -2.76
CA ILE A 73 -6.52 11.83 -3.13
C ILE A 73 -6.30 10.46 -3.78
N TRP A 74 -5.38 10.38 -4.74
CA TRP A 74 -5.22 9.19 -5.59
C TRP A 74 -4.17 8.21 -5.11
N HIS A 75 -3.33 8.58 -4.13
CA HIS A 75 -2.27 7.69 -3.63
C HIS A 75 -2.38 7.47 -2.12
N ALA A 76 -2.42 8.53 -1.32
CA ALA A 76 -2.45 8.38 0.13
C ALA A 76 -3.73 7.67 0.63
N ILE A 77 -4.91 8.08 0.15
CA ILE A 77 -6.18 7.46 0.57
C ILE A 77 -6.24 5.97 0.19
N PRO A 78 -5.98 5.54 -1.06
CA PRO A 78 -5.97 4.12 -1.43
C PRO A 78 -4.99 3.28 -0.62
N ILE A 79 -3.77 3.80 -0.38
CA ILE A 79 -2.76 3.10 0.43
C ILE A 79 -3.26 2.91 1.86
N LEU A 80 -3.86 3.95 2.46
CA LEU A 80 -4.39 3.88 3.82
C LEU A 80 -5.51 2.84 3.93
N VAL A 81 -6.41 2.79 2.95
CA VAL A 81 -7.47 1.76 2.87
C VAL A 81 -6.86 0.37 2.76
N LEU A 82 -5.88 0.17 1.87
CA LEU A 82 -5.20 -1.13 1.71
C LEU A 82 -4.46 -1.56 2.98
N CYS A 83 -3.82 -0.62 3.70
CA CYS A 83 -3.18 -0.89 4.98
C CYS A 83 -4.19 -1.35 6.04
N LEU A 84 -5.34 -0.69 6.15
CA LEU A 84 -6.40 -1.09 7.09
C LEU A 84 -6.95 -2.48 6.76
N VAL A 85 -7.22 -2.74 5.48
CA VAL A 85 -7.67 -4.06 5.00
C VAL A 85 -6.62 -5.13 5.27
N GLY A 86 -5.35 -4.84 4.98
CA GLY A 86 -4.23 -5.74 5.21
C GLY A 86 -4.01 -6.05 6.69
N MET A 87 -4.13 -5.05 7.57
CA MET A 87 -4.07 -5.26 9.03
C MET A 87 -5.21 -6.14 9.51
N TYR A 88 -6.44 -5.89 9.04
CA TYR A 88 -7.60 -6.70 9.38
C TYR A 88 -7.47 -8.15 8.87
N ALA A 89 -7.04 -8.33 7.62
CA ALA A 89 -6.79 -9.64 7.03
C ALA A 89 -5.66 -10.38 7.76
N GLY A 90 -4.55 -9.69 8.08
CA GLY A 90 -3.43 -10.23 8.81
C GLY A 90 -3.82 -10.76 10.19
N LYS A 91 -4.65 -10.01 10.93
CA LYS A 91 -5.23 -10.46 12.20
C LYS A 91 -5.98 -11.79 12.04
N LYS A 92 -6.82 -11.90 11.01
CA LYS A 92 -7.61 -13.12 10.75
C LYS A 92 -6.73 -14.31 10.33
N THR A 93 -5.77 -14.09 9.43
CA THR A 93 -4.96 -15.17 8.82
C THR A 93 -3.87 -15.69 9.75
N LEU A 94 -3.25 -14.81 10.54
CA LEU A 94 -2.22 -15.21 11.51
C LEU A 94 -2.83 -15.82 12.79
N ARG A 95 -4.16 -15.88 12.89
CA ARG A 95 -4.90 -16.33 14.09
C ARG A 95 -4.42 -15.61 15.35
N TRP A 96 -4.13 -14.33 15.18
CA TRP A 96 -3.61 -13.42 16.21
C TRP A 96 -4.74 -12.70 16.92
#